data_AF-A0A098T6U3-F1
#
_entry.id   AF-A0A098T6U3-F1
#
_cell.length_a   1.000
_cell.length_b   1.000
_cell.length_c   1.000
_cell.angle_alpha   90.00
_cell.angle_beta   90.00
_cell.angle_gamma   90.00
#
_symmetry.space_group_name_H-M   'P 1'
#
loop_
_entity.id
_entity.type
_entity.pdbx_description
1 polymer ?
#
loop_
_entity_poly.entity_id
_entity_poly.type
_entity_poly.pdbx_seq_one_letter_code
_entity_poly.pdbx_strand_id
1 'polypeptide(L)'
;REGRIEMAHCYGLTEAGTFATLCRPYEVFENWGSIGRAIPGVELALLDDEGQPVPRGEHGEICLRGPQMSGYWRNPEATAEMMRGGWLHTGDVGVMNERGFLWIVDRKKDMIRS
;
A
#
# COMPACT_ATOMS: atom_id res chain seq x y z
N ARG A 1 -17.76 -25.19 -22.10
CA ARG A 1 -16.77 -24.14 -21.76
C ARG A 1 -16.49 -24.31 -20.27
N GLU A 2 -15.41 -25.00 -19.90
CA GLU A 2 -14.99 -25.11 -18.50
C GLU A 2 -14.76 -23.70 -17.93
N GLY A 3 -15.25 -23.47 -16.71
CA GLY A 3 -15.11 -22.19 -16.04
C GLY A 3 -13.65 -21.96 -15.68
N ARG A 4 -12.98 -21.03 -16.36
CA ARG A 4 -11.65 -20.56 -15.97
C ARG A 4 -11.80 -19.67 -14.74
N ILE A 5 -11.20 -20.07 -13.63
CA ILE A 5 -11.08 -19.23 -12.43
C ILE A 5 -9.82 -18.38 -12.59
N GLU A 6 -9.98 -17.08 -12.38
CA GLU A 6 -8.90 -16.10 -12.41
C GLU A 6 -8.72 -15.53 -11.00
N MET A 7 -7.47 -15.38 -10.57
CA MET A 7 -7.12 -14.83 -9.25
C MET A 7 -6.59 -13.41 -9.43
N ALA A 8 -7.01 -12.48 -8.59
CA ALA A 8 -6.41 -11.16 -8.48
C ALA A 8 -6.05 -10.90 -7.01
N HIS A 9 -4.96 -10.18 -6.77
CA HIS A 9 -4.62 -9.71 -5.44
C HIS A 9 -4.96 -8.23 -5.34
N CYS A 10 -5.70 -7.84 -4.31
CA CYS A 10 -5.97 -6.45 -4.01
C CYS A 10 -5.57 -6.16 -2.56
N TYR A 11 -5.10 -4.94 -2.33
CA TYR A 11 -4.83 -4.45 -0.99
C TYR A 11 -5.45 -3.07 -0.83
N GLY A 12 -5.99 -2.82 0.35
CA GLY A 12 -6.64 -1.58 0.71
C GLY A 12 -6.86 -1.52 2.21
N LEU A 13 -7.24 -0.34 2.65
CA LEU A 13 -7.57 -0.02 4.04
C LEU A 13 -8.97 0.60 4.01
N THR A 14 -9.73 0.47 5.09
CA THR A 14 -11.05 1.10 5.20
C THR A 14 -10.99 2.61 4.92
N GLU A 15 -9.87 3.21 5.32
CA GLU A 15 -9.49 4.62 5.23
C GLU A 15 -9.04 5.05 3.83
N ALA A 16 -8.82 4.10 2.91
CA ALA A 16 -8.37 4.32 1.54
C ALA A 16 -9.36 3.81 0.48
N GLY A 17 -10.62 3.53 0.87
CA GLY A 17 -11.65 2.99 -0.02
C GLY A 17 -11.59 1.46 -0.21
N THR A 18 -12.10 0.94 -1.33
CA THR A 18 -12.23 -0.51 -1.56
C THR A 18 -10.87 -1.21 -1.72
N PHE A 19 -10.00 -0.72 -2.60
CA PHE A 19 -8.62 -1.18 -2.73
C PHE A 19 -7.74 -0.05 -3.27
N ALA A 20 -6.54 0.07 -2.74
CA ALA A 20 -5.52 1.03 -3.17
C ALA A 20 -4.59 0.45 -4.24
N THR A 21 -4.38 -0.87 -4.22
CA THR A 21 -3.55 -1.57 -5.20
C THR A 21 -4.25 -2.79 -5.79
N LEU A 22 -3.85 -3.16 -7.01
CA LEU A 22 -4.35 -4.33 -7.72
C LEU A 22 -3.21 -5.02 -8.48
N CYS A 23 -3.09 -6.34 -8.26
CA CYS A 23 -2.36 -7.26 -9.11
C CYS A 23 -3.38 -7.98 -9.99
N ARG A 24 -3.37 -7.69 -11.29
CA ARG A 24 -4.37 -8.23 -12.22
C ARG A 24 -4.14 -9.72 -12.45
N PRO A 25 -5.16 -10.49 -12.91
CA PRO A 25 -5.01 -11.93 -13.03
C PRO A 25 -3.87 -12.44 -13.91
N TYR A 26 -3.55 -11.71 -14.97
CA TYR A 26 -2.41 -12.05 -15.84
C TYR A 26 -1.05 -11.65 -15.24
N GLU A 27 -1.02 -10.89 -14.14
CA GLU A 27 0.20 -10.44 -13.45
C GLU A 27 0.53 -11.32 -12.22
N VAL A 28 -0.46 -12.02 -11.65
CA VAL A 28 -0.34 -12.75 -10.37
C VAL A 28 0.73 -13.83 -10.39
N PHE A 29 0.81 -14.64 -11.46
CA PHE A 29 1.75 -15.75 -11.51
C PHE A 29 3.22 -15.29 -11.60
N GLU A 30 3.50 -14.21 -12.34
CA GLU A 30 4.84 -13.64 -12.43
C GLU A 30 5.26 -12.84 -11.19
N ASN A 31 4.28 -12.36 -10.42
CA ASN A 31 4.48 -11.49 -9.26
C ASN A 31 3.80 -12.09 -8.03
N TRP A 32 4.05 -13.37 -7.78
CA TRP A 32 3.40 -14.10 -6.69
C TRP A 32 3.61 -13.41 -5.34
N GLY A 33 2.55 -13.35 -4.53
CA GLY A 33 2.53 -12.63 -3.26
C GLY A 33 2.49 -11.11 -3.37
N SER A 34 2.59 -10.52 -4.57
CA SER A 34 2.48 -9.07 -4.74
C SER A 34 1.04 -8.64 -4.55
N ILE A 35 0.86 -7.52 -3.87
CA ILE A 35 -0.40 -6.78 -3.81
C ILE A 35 -0.62 -5.86 -5.02
N GLY A 36 0.31 -5.90 -5.98
CA GLY A 36 0.22 -5.24 -7.27
C GLY A 36 0.71 -3.80 -7.24
N ARG A 37 0.03 -2.95 -8.02
CA ARG A 37 0.38 -1.53 -8.23
C ARG A 37 -0.78 -0.64 -7.81
N ALA A 38 -0.47 0.61 -7.52
CA ALA A 38 -1.49 1.63 -7.26
C ALA A 38 -2.53 1.68 -8.40
N ILE A 39 -3.80 1.77 -8.02
CA ILE A 39 -4.89 1.93 -8.98
C ILE A 39 -4.94 3.38 -9.51
N PRO A 40 -5.63 3.64 -10.65
CA PRO A 40 -5.78 4.99 -11.16
C PRO A 40 -6.37 5.96 -10.10
N GLY A 41 -5.77 7.14 -9.98
CA GLY A 41 -6.17 8.15 -8.99
C GLY A 41 -5.54 7.97 -7.61
N VAL A 42 -4.75 6.91 -7.41
CA VAL A 42 -3.97 6.68 -6.19
C VAL A 42 -2.50 6.85 -6.45
N GLU A 43 -1.88 7.71 -5.67
CA GLU A 43 -0.44 7.81 -5.55
C GLU A 43 0.02 6.90 -4.42
N LEU A 44 1.15 6.22 -4.64
CA LEU A 44 1.74 5.30 -3.69
C LEU A 44 3.25 5.55 -3.61
N ALA A 45 3.75 5.67 -2.40
CA ALA A 45 5.18 5.75 -2.09
C ALA A 45 5.54 4.78 -0.97
N LEU A 46 6.80 4.33 -0.95
CA LEU A 46 7.40 3.73 0.23
C LEU A 46 8.24 4.80 0.90
N LEU A 47 7.89 5.21 2.11
CA LEU A 47 8.56 6.29 2.83
C LEU A 47 9.35 5.76 4.03
N ASP A 48 10.52 6.35 4.30
CA ASP A 48 11.26 6.16 5.55
C ASP A 48 10.60 6.91 6.72
N ASP A 49 11.26 6.89 7.89
CA ASP A 49 10.76 7.54 9.10
C ASP A 49 10.84 9.07 9.02
N GLU A 50 11.72 9.60 8.17
CA GLU A 50 11.85 11.02 7.82
C GLU A 50 10.83 11.47 6.74
N GLY A 51 10.01 10.56 6.24
CA GLY A 51 8.99 10.81 5.21
C GLY A 51 9.56 10.99 3.80
N GLN A 52 10.79 10.52 3.53
CA GLN A 52 11.41 10.53 2.22
C GLN A 52 11.19 9.19 1.49
N PRO A 53 11.04 9.20 0.15
CA PRO A 53 10.93 7.97 -0.61
C PRO A 53 12.18 7.10 -0.52
N VAL A 54 12.01 5.82 -0.20
CA VAL A 54 13.10 4.83 -0.23
C VAL A 54 13.36 4.34 -1.66
N PRO A 55 14.60 3.93 -1.98
CA PRO A 55 14.93 3.26 -3.24
C PRO A 55 14.10 2.00 -3.51
N ARG A 56 14.01 1.61 -4.78
CA ARG A 56 13.41 0.32 -5.17
C ARG A 56 14.18 -0.83 -4.51
N GLY A 57 13.46 -1.84 -4.06
CA GLY A 57 14.03 -2.99 -3.35
C GLY A 57 14.28 -2.77 -1.85
N GLU A 58 14.17 -1.54 -1.35
CA GLU A 58 14.33 -1.25 0.08
C GLU A 58 13.00 -1.24 0.84
N HIS A 59 13.09 -1.43 2.16
CA HIS A 59 11.96 -1.39 3.07
C HIS A 59 11.52 0.05 3.30
N GLY A 60 10.22 0.30 3.14
CA GLY A 60 9.61 1.56 3.54
C GLY A 60 8.15 1.37 3.92
N GLU A 61 7.61 2.33 4.65
CA GLU A 61 6.20 2.36 4.98
C GLU A 61 5.37 2.64 3.72
N ILE A 62 4.36 1.81 3.47
CA ILE A 62 3.41 2.02 2.40
C ILE A 62 2.62 3.29 2.74
N CYS A 63 2.73 4.30 1.89
CA CYS A 63 2.06 5.58 2.05
C CYS A 63 1.23 5.87 0.81
N LEU A 64 -0.01 6.31 1.03
CA LEU A 64 -1.00 6.49 -0.03
C LEU A 64 -1.50 7.93 -0.08
N ARG A 65 -1.76 8.46 -1.27
CA ARG A 65 -2.39 9.77 -1.45
C ARG A 65 -3.41 9.69 -2.57
N GLY A 66 -4.58 10.29 -2.38
CA GLY A 66 -5.67 10.23 -3.33
C GLY A 66 -6.97 10.83 -2.79
N PRO A 67 -7.98 10.99 -3.66
CA PRO A 67 -9.24 11.66 -3.32
C PRO A 67 -10.06 10.91 -2.28
N GLN A 68 -9.85 9.61 -2.11
CA GLN A 68 -10.60 8.80 -1.15
C GLN A 68 -10.01 8.78 0.27
N MET A 69 -8.89 9.47 0.51
CA MET A 69 -8.20 9.49 1.81
C MET A 69 -8.58 10.76 2.59
N SER A 70 -9.78 10.80 3.16
CA SER A 70 -10.32 11.96 3.90
C SER A 70 -10.16 11.88 5.42
N GLY A 71 -9.50 10.85 5.95
CA GLY A 71 -9.31 10.65 7.39
C GLY A 71 -10.53 10.03 8.10
N TYR A 72 -10.44 9.94 9.42
CA TYR A 72 -11.47 9.33 10.27
C TYR A 72 -12.60 10.32 10.59
N TRP A 73 -13.84 9.84 10.46
CA TRP A 73 -15.02 10.61 10.82
C TRP A 73 -15.00 11.02 12.30
N ARG A 74 -15.00 12.34 12.55
CA ARG A 74 -15.02 12.97 13.89
C ARG A 74 -13.83 12.62 14.80
N ASN A 75 -12.71 12.15 14.25
CA ASN A 75 -11.49 11.93 15.01
C ASN A 75 -10.31 12.68 14.36
N PRO A 76 -10.20 14.01 14.58
CA PRO A 76 -9.17 14.83 13.96
C PRO A 76 -7.76 14.47 14.46
N GLU A 77 -7.62 13.99 15.70
CA GLU A 77 -6.33 13.56 16.25
C GLU A 77 -5.82 12.30 15.52
N ALA A 78 -6.62 11.24 15.45
CA ALA A 78 -6.25 10.04 14.69
C ALA A 78 -6.07 10.34 13.19
N THR A 79 -6.83 11.29 12.65
CA THR A 79 -6.66 11.75 11.26
C THR A 79 -5.31 12.43 11.06
N ALA A 80 -4.91 13.32 11.98
CA ALA A 80 -3.61 14.00 11.92
C ALA A 80 -2.43 13.04 12.13
N GLU A 81 -2.61 12.01 12.98
CA GLU A 81 -1.61 10.97 13.15
C GLU A 81 -1.40 10.15 11.88
N MET A 82 -2.47 9.77 11.18
CA MET A 82 -2.36 8.99 9.94
C MET A 82 -1.99 9.83 8.72
N MET A 83 -2.42 11.10 8.67
CA MET A 83 -2.17 12.01 7.55
C MET A 83 -0.96 12.90 7.85
N ARG A 84 0.23 12.52 7.36
CA ARG A 84 1.45 13.31 7.54
C ARG A 84 2.08 13.64 6.19
N GLY A 85 2.55 14.88 6.01
CA GLY A 85 3.15 15.32 4.74
C GLY A 85 2.21 15.21 3.52
N GLY A 86 0.88 15.17 3.74
CA GLY A 86 -0.11 14.94 2.68
C GLY A 86 -0.28 13.46 2.28
N TRP A 87 0.32 12.53 3.02
CA TRP A 87 0.22 11.09 2.80
C TRP A 87 -0.56 10.41 3.94
N LEU A 88 -1.37 9.42 3.58
CA LEU A 88 -1.94 8.44 4.49
C LEU A 88 -0.87 7.38 4.80
N HIS A 89 -0.40 7.36 6.04
CA HIS A 89 0.52 6.36 6.58
C HIS A 89 -0.25 5.12 7.02
N THR A 90 0.01 3.98 6.38
CA THR A 90 -0.77 2.75 6.59
C THR A 90 -0.26 1.91 7.76
N GLY A 91 0.97 2.15 8.22
CA GLY A 91 1.68 1.30 9.17
C GLY A 91 2.11 -0.06 8.61
N ASP A 92 1.87 -0.36 7.33
CA ASP A 92 2.39 -1.54 6.63
C ASP A 92 3.78 -1.23 6.05
N VAL A 93 4.74 -2.13 6.24
CA VAL A 93 6.06 -2.05 5.62
C VAL A 93 6.04 -2.90 4.36
N GLY A 94 6.55 -2.33 3.27
CA GLY A 94 6.64 -3.03 2.00
C GLY A 94 7.97 -2.87 1.29
N VAL A 95 8.12 -3.66 0.24
CA VAL A 95 9.21 -3.57 -0.75
C VAL A 95 8.60 -3.45 -2.13
N MET A 96 9.15 -2.57 -2.96
CA MET A 96 8.68 -2.37 -4.32
C MET A 96 9.78 -2.60 -5.35
N ASN A 97 9.50 -3.40 -6.37
CA ASN A 97 10.45 -3.63 -7.46
C ASN A 97 10.45 -2.50 -8.50
N GLU A 98 11.37 -2.58 -9.46
CA GLU A 98 11.52 -1.62 -10.57
C GLU A 98 10.25 -1.47 -11.42
N ARG A 99 9.43 -2.52 -11.52
CA ARG A 99 8.17 -2.49 -12.26
C ARG A 99 7.00 -1.90 -11.46
N GLY A 100 7.24 -1.55 -10.19
CA GLY A 100 6.26 -0.97 -9.28
C GLY A 100 5.40 -2.00 -8.52
N PHE A 101 5.65 -3.30 -8.68
CA PHE A 101 4.93 -4.31 -7.90
C PHE A 101 5.36 -4.22 -6.45
N LEU A 102 4.38 -4.26 -5.56
CA LEU A 102 4.54 -4.07 -4.12
C LEU A 102 4.28 -5.37 -3.37
N TRP A 103 5.08 -5.65 -2.34
CA TRP A 103 4.88 -6.72 -1.38
C TRP A 103 4.82 -6.12 0.02
N ILE A 104 3.91 -6.61 0.86
CA ILE A 104 3.91 -6.31 2.29
C ILE A 104 4.81 -7.33 2.96
N VAL A 105 5.74 -6.85 3.77
CA VAL A 105 6.75 -7.70 4.44
C VAL A 105 6.68 -7.61 5.95
N ASP A 106 6.10 -6.54 6.51
CA ASP A 106 5.95 -6.37 7.96
C ASP A 106 4.87 -5.33 8.31
N ARG A 107 4.61 -5.15 9.61
CA ARG A 107 3.80 -4.09 10.22
C ARG A 107 4.66 -3.28 11.17
N LYS A 108 4.65 -1.95 11.07
CA LYS A 108 5.44 -1.06 11.96
C LYS A 108 5.17 -1.31 13.45
N LYS A 109 3.94 -1.66 13.84
CA LYS A 109 3.58 -1.96 15.24
C LYS A 109 4.09 -3.32 15.74
N ASP A 110 4.39 -4.24 14.83
CA ASP A 110 4.83 -5.61 15.14
C ASP A 110 6.35 -5.80 14.97
N MET A 111 7.06 -4.77 14.50
CA MET A 111 8.52 -4.72 14.47
C MET A 111 9.09 -4.74 15.90
N ILE A 112 9.35 -5.94 16.42
CA ILE A 112 10.25 -6.13 17.55
C ILE A 112 11.66 -5.81 17.05
N ARG A 113 12.23 -4.69 17.48
CA ARG A 113 13.67 -4.42 17.28
C ARG A 113 14.45 -5.54 17.99
N SER A 114 15.02 -6.47 17.22
CA SER A 114 15.98 -7.46 17.72
C SER A 114 17.39 -6.89 17.79
#